data_AF-K7VW89-F1
#
_entry.id   AF-K7VW89-F1
#
_cell.length_a   1.000
_cell.length_b   1.000
_cell.length_c   1.000
_cell.angle_alpha   90.00
_cell.angle_beta   90.00
_cell.angle_gamma   90.00
#
_symmetry.space_group_name_H-M   'P 1'
#
loop_
_entity.id
_entity.type
_entity.pdbx_description
1 polymer ?
#
loop_
_entity_poly.entity_id
_entity_poly.type
_entity_poly.pdbx_seq_one_letter_code
_entity_poly.pdbx_strand_id
1 'polypeptide(L)'
;MNPANFKILEITEYQTQSFSREEIPEEVGIILYEKYNSKVNVEFPSPKTRYQWKITAQGYVGYIPLNSDVALKINPKVPIKNLFGMLEYTYNLEIFKFEGLMNCESIEDFYNHLAYVLADKIIERCRKGLYRTYVPKTEQLAYVRGRLNVQQIIKKPWNVKLQCAYQEHTADIIDNQILFWTLFHIGHSGFCTEKVSLIVRKAYHAMQGMVSLQPYNSEDCIDRIYHRLNEDYHLLHQFCRFFLDNTSPNHEKGKNTTLPFLINMANLYEMFVAEWLKKNLPQNFTLKTQERINIGEKIYFKTDLILYNTTDLTPKYILDTKYKNPEYSSPKDIAQVVTYAVSKDCPETVLVYPTELNHSLDKYLGKIRVRNLTFSLDDKIEDAGNKFLTKLFS
;
A
#
# COMPACT_ATOMS: atom_id res chain seq x y z
N MET A 1 -8.43 28.09 8.88
CA MET A 1 -7.97 27.23 9.98
C MET A 1 -7.54 28.14 11.11
N ASN A 2 -8.22 28.10 12.25
CA ASN A 2 -7.73 28.79 13.45
C ASN A 2 -6.71 27.83 14.08
N PRO A 3 -5.40 28.13 14.12
CA PRO A 3 -4.37 27.17 14.54
C PRO A 3 -4.44 26.76 16.02
N ALA A 4 -5.31 27.40 16.80
CA ALA A 4 -5.28 27.35 18.26
C ALA A 4 -5.91 26.09 18.90
N ASN A 5 -6.61 25.22 18.14
CA ASN A 5 -7.34 24.07 18.72
C ASN A 5 -7.14 22.73 17.97
N PHE A 6 -6.19 22.63 17.05
CA PHE A 6 -5.93 21.35 16.38
C PHE A 6 -5.21 20.38 17.33
N LYS A 7 -5.83 19.23 17.60
CA LYS A 7 -5.36 18.21 18.54
C LYS A 7 -5.00 16.92 17.82
N ILE A 8 -3.78 16.45 18.05
CA ILE A 8 -3.32 15.14 17.59
C ILE A 8 -3.35 14.17 18.77
N LEU A 9 -4.14 13.11 18.63
CA LEU A 9 -4.13 11.97 19.52
C LEU A 9 -3.03 11.03 19.04
N GLU A 10 -2.04 10.74 19.89
CA GLU A 10 -0.96 9.82 19.54
C GLU A 10 -1.17 8.48 20.24
N ILE A 11 -1.08 7.40 19.46
CA ILE A 11 -1.06 6.02 19.96
C ILE A 11 0.06 5.24 19.28
N THR A 12 0.45 4.12 19.89
CA THR A 12 1.42 3.18 19.32
C THR A 12 0.70 1.90 18.91
N GLU A 13 1.13 1.33 17.78
CA GLU A 13 0.60 0.08 17.25
C GLU A 13 0.52 -1.03 18.31
N TYR A 14 -0.62 -1.73 18.42
CA TYR A 14 -0.93 -2.78 19.41
C TYR A 14 -0.88 -2.37 20.88
N GLN A 15 -0.58 -1.11 21.21
CA GLN A 15 -0.60 -0.61 22.59
C GLN A 15 -1.93 0.09 22.88
N THR A 16 -2.57 -0.28 23.99
CA THR A 16 -3.80 0.38 24.43
C THR A 16 -3.45 1.68 25.15
N GLN A 17 -3.82 2.81 24.54
CA GLN A 17 -3.69 4.12 25.16
C GLN A 17 -5.02 4.53 25.80
N SER A 18 -4.95 5.07 27.01
CA SER A 18 -6.12 5.59 27.73
C SER A 18 -6.19 7.10 27.62
N PHE A 19 -7.38 7.63 27.30
CA PHE A 19 -7.65 9.05 27.22
C PHE A 19 -8.78 9.42 28.18
N SER A 20 -8.73 10.61 28.77
CA SER A 20 -9.81 11.08 29.63
C SER A 20 -11.10 11.28 28.83
N ARG A 21 -12.26 11.26 29.50
CA ARG A 21 -13.56 11.43 28.82
C ARG A 21 -13.67 12.76 28.07
N GLU A 22 -13.03 13.81 28.59
CA GLU A 22 -13.07 15.16 28.04
C GLU A 22 -12.06 15.34 26.88
N GLU A 23 -11.04 14.49 26.80
CA GLU A 23 -10.01 14.59 25.77
C GLU A 23 -10.50 14.22 24.37
N ILE A 24 -11.49 13.35 24.29
CA ILE A 24 -12.03 12.86 23.02
C ILE A 24 -13.53 13.14 23.00
N PRO A 25 -14.00 14.06 22.14
CA PRO A 25 -15.42 14.28 21.92
C PRO A 25 -16.11 12.97 21.51
N GLU A 26 -17.35 12.79 21.98
CA GLU A 26 -18.09 11.54 21.73
C GLU A 26 -18.28 11.25 20.23
N GLU A 27 -18.46 12.30 19.41
CA GLU A 27 -18.49 12.21 17.95
C GLU A 27 -17.21 11.59 17.36
N VAL A 28 -16.04 11.93 17.89
CA VAL A 28 -14.73 11.42 17.43
C VAL A 28 -14.61 9.94 17.77
N GLY A 29 -15.05 9.55 18.97
CA GLY A 29 -15.09 8.15 19.39
C GLY A 29 -16.03 7.29 18.53
N ILE A 30 -17.19 7.83 18.15
CA ILE A 30 -18.14 7.17 17.24
C ILE A 30 -17.52 7.01 15.84
N ILE A 31 -16.88 8.04 15.28
CA ILE A 31 -16.21 7.96 13.97
C ILE A 31 -15.16 6.85 13.98
N LEU A 32 -14.32 6.78 15.01
CA LEU A 32 -13.30 5.73 15.12
C LEU A 32 -13.94 4.33 15.17
N TYR A 33 -15.00 4.17 15.95
CA TYR A 33 -15.70 2.90 16.10
C TYR A 33 -16.43 2.46 14.82
N GLU A 34 -17.20 3.33 14.17
CA GLU A 34 -18.02 2.95 13.03
C GLU A 34 -17.20 2.82 11.75
N LYS A 35 -16.29 3.76 11.49
CA LYS A 35 -15.57 3.89 10.22
C LYS A 35 -14.24 3.16 10.20
N TYR A 36 -13.60 3.05 11.38
CA TYR A 36 -12.25 2.52 11.51
C TYR A 36 -12.17 1.28 12.41
N ASN A 37 -13.29 0.57 12.70
CA ASN A 37 -13.30 -0.64 13.54
C ASN A 37 -12.28 -1.72 13.14
N SER A 38 -12.01 -1.87 11.83
CA SER A 38 -11.06 -2.86 11.31
C SER A 38 -9.60 -2.46 11.51
N LYS A 39 -9.36 -1.20 11.87
CA LYS A 39 -8.03 -0.60 12.03
C LYS A 39 -7.75 -0.24 13.48
N VAL A 40 -8.77 0.14 14.24
CA VAL A 40 -8.67 0.65 15.61
C VAL A 40 -9.80 0.07 16.44
N ASN A 41 -9.45 -0.55 17.57
CA ASN A 41 -10.41 -0.94 18.60
C ASN A 41 -10.64 0.23 19.55
N VAL A 42 -11.90 0.52 19.84
CA VAL A 42 -12.33 1.62 20.72
C VAL A 42 -13.22 1.05 21.83
N GLU A 43 -12.79 1.20 23.08
CA GLU A 43 -13.64 0.96 24.25
C GLU A 43 -14.12 2.30 24.81
N PHE A 44 -15.45 2.44 24.88
CA PHE A 44 -16.10 3.66 25.35
C PHE A 44 -15.97 3.85 26.87
N PRO A 45 -15.97 5.10 27.36
CA PRO A 45 -16.00 5.43 28.78
C PRO A 45 -17.15 4.72 29.51
N SER A 46 -16.80 3.73 30.33
CA SER A 46 -17.74 2.93 31.11
C SER A 46 -17.12 2.56 32.47
N PRO A 47 -17.89 2.05 33.44
CA PRO A 47 -17.32 1.56 34.69
C PRO A 47 -16.18 0.54 34.48
N LYS A 48 -16.25 -0.29 33.42
CA LYS A 48 -15.19 -1.26 33.05
C LYS A 48 -13.89 -0.59 32.63
N THR A 49 -13.97 0.58 31.98
CA THR A 49 -12.81 1.36 31.55
C THR A 49 -12.44 2.47 32.53
N ARG A 50 -13.02 2.47 33.74
CA ARG A 50 -12.89 3.56 34.73
C ARG A 50 -13.27 4.94 34.15
N TYR A 51 -14.29 4.96 33.28
CA TYR A 51 -14.78 6.15 32.58
C TYR A 51 -13.75 6.86 31.69
N GLN A 52 -12.76 6.10 31.19
CA GLN A 52 -11.79 6.56 30.19
C GLN A 52 -12.06 5.93 28.82
N TRP A 53 -11.66 6.62 27.77
CA TRP A 53 -11.55 6.03 26.44
C TRP A 53 -10.33 5.11 26.42
N LYS A 54 -10.45 3.94 25.80
CA LYS A 54 -9.29 3.11 25.47
C LYS A 54 -9.24 2.87 23.98
N ILE A 55 -8.11 3.23 23.37
CA ILE A 55 -7.91 3.13 21.93
C ILE A 55 -6.70 2.24 21.69
N THR A 56 -6.86 1.25 20.81
CA THR A 56 -5.79 0.30 20.45
C THR A 56 -5.75 0.11 18.94
N ALA A 57 -4.62 0.40 18.29
CA ALA A 57 -4.49 0.14 16.86
C ALA A 57 -4.27 -1.36 16.57
N GLN A 58 -4.89 -1.86 15.50
CA GLN A 58 -4.90 -3.28 15.12
C GLN A 58 -3.93 -3.57 13.96
N GLY A 59 -2.65 -3.25 14.12
CA GLY A 59 -1.64 -3.55 13.09
C GLY A 59 -1.50 -2.51 11.97
N TYR A 60 -2.01 -1.30 12.20
CA TYR A 60 -1.92 -0.18 11.26
C TYR A 60 -1.06 0.93 11.84
N VAL A 61 -0.36 1.67 10.97
CA VAL A 61 0.42 2.87 11.32
C VAL A 61 0.12 4.00 10.34
N GLY A 62 0.24 5.25 10.77
CA GLY A 62 -0.04 6.42 9.92
C GLY A 62 -0.92 7.46 10.61
N TYR A 63 -1.82 8.06 9.83
CA TYR A 63 -2.58 9.25 10.22
C TYR A 63 -4.04 9.17 9.76
N ILE A 64 -4.96 9.43 10.69
CA ILE A 64 -6.39 9.45 10.46
C ILE A 64 -6.94 10.84 10.82
N PRO A 65 -7.34 11.65 9.83
CA PRO A 65 -8.12 12.84 10.12
C PRO A 65 -9.54 12.44 10.54
N LEU A 66 -9.99 12.89 11.72
CA LEU A 66 -11.30 12.55 12.26
C LEU A 66 -12.32 13.66 12.02
N ASN A 67 -11.91 14.92 12.23
CA ASN A 67 -12.68 16.11 11.87
C ASN A 67 -11.72 17.31 11.61
N SER A 68 -12.23 18.55 11.61
CA SER A 68 -11.40 19.77 11.41
C SER A 68 -10.33 19.98 12.47
N ASP A 69 -10.54 19.45 13.67
CA ASP A 69 -9.82 19.86 14.87
C ASP A 69 -9.12 18.68 15.55
N VAL A 70 -9.42 17.44 15.18
CA VAL A 70 -8.87 16.23 15.79
C VAL A 70 -8.39 15.25 14.73
N ALA A 71 -7.19 14.72 14.95
CA ALA A 71 -6.65 13.60 14.18
C ALA A 71 -5.99 12.56 15.10
N LEU A 72 -5.93 11.32 14.62
CA LEU A 72 -5.25 10.21 15.29
C LEU A 72 -3.97 9.87 14.51
N LYS A 73 -2.83 9.94 15.19
CA LYS A 73 -1.53 9.49 14.70
C LYS A 73 -1.18 8.16 15.36
N ILE A 74 -0.81 7.20 14.54
CA ILE A 74 -0.49 5.84 14.95
C ILE A 74 0.96 5.55 14.62
N ASN A 75 1.79 5.45 15.65
CA ASN A 75 3.23 5.20 15.53
C ASN A 75 3.53 3.70 15.44
N PRO A 76 4.52 3.27 14.62
CA PRO A 76 4.96 1.89 14.59
C PRO A 76 5.61 1.47 15.92
N LYS A 77 5.46 0.20 16.29
CA LYS A 77 6.18 -0.39 17.43
C LYS A 77 7.65 -0.68 17.12
N VAL A 78 8.01 -0.72 15.83
CA VAL A 78 9.38 -0.94 15.34
C VAL A 78 10.01 0.39 14.93
N PRO A 79 11.35 0.50 14.95
CA PRO A 79 12.05 1.66 14.41
C PRO A 79 11.59 2.00 12.99
N ILE A 80 11.45 3.29 12.71
CA ILE A 80 10.95 3.77 11.42
C ILE A 80 11.88 3.41 10.26
N LYS A 81 13.18 3.28 10.53
CA LYS A 81 14.15 2.76 9.57
C LYS A 81 13.77 1.36 9.03
N ASN A 82 13.18 0.50 9.88
CA ASN A 82 12.77 -0.85 9.48
C ASN A 82 11.57 -0.77 8.53
N LEU A 83 10.66 0.18 8.77
CA LEU A 83 9.56 0.47 7.84
C LEU A 83 10.11 0.87 6.47
N PHE A 84 11.15 1.71 6.40
CA PHE A 84 11.75 2.14 5.14
C PHE A 84 12.34 0.97 4.36
N GLY A 85 13.09 0.11 5.05
CA GLY A 85 13.67 -1.06 4.41
C GLY A 85 12.60 -2.02 3.85
N MET A 86 11.50 -2.23 4.58
CA MET A 86 10.39 -3.04 4.07
C MET A 86 9.73 -2.41 2.84
N LEU A 87 9.51 -1.09 2.85
CA LEU A 87 8.87 -0.36 1.75
C LEU A 87 9.74 -0.32 0.49
N GLU A 88 11.05 -0.15 0.65
CA GLU A 88 12.02 -0.17 -0.44
C GLU A 88 11.90 -1.47 -1.24
N TYR A 89 11.90 -2.61 -0.54
CA TYR A 89 11.73 -3.93 -1.13
C TYR A 89 10.34 -4.13 -1.72
N THR A 90 9.28 -3.77 -0.98
CA THR A 90 7.88 -4.03 -1.34
C THR A 90 7.45 -3.30 -2.60
N TYR A 91 7.85 -2.03 -2.74
CA TYR A 91 7.46 -1.18 -3.86
C TYR A 91 8.58 -1.05 -4.90
N ASN A 92 9.73 -1.69 -4.66
CA ASN A 92 10.95 -1.55 -5.45
C ASN A 92 11.34 -0.07 -5.65
N LEU A 93 11.04 0.75 -4.64
CA LEU A 93 11.37 2.16 -4.61
C LEU A 93 12.87 2.25 -4.31
N GLU A 94 13.67 2.91 -5.12
CA GLU A 94 15.11 3.07 -4.83
C GLU A 94 15.33 4.19 -3.79
N ILE A 95 14.65 4.09 -2.64
CA ILE A 95 14.46 5.16 -1.65
C ILE A 95 15.82 5.66 -1.17
N PHE A 96 16.76 4.79 -0.82
CA PHE A 96 18.07 5.20 -0.29
C PHE A 96 19.00 5.87 -1.31
N LYS A 97 18.63 5.94 -2.60
CA LYS A 97 19.35 6.76 -3.58
C LYS A 97 19.02 8.25 -3.44
N PHE A 98 17.96 8.61 -2.72
CA PHE A 98 17.57 9.99 -2.47
C PHE A 98 18.21 10.50 -1.18
N GLU A 99 18.88 11.66 -1.25
CA GLU A 99 19.50 12.30 -0.10
C GLU A 99 18.45 12.71 0.95
N GLY A 100 18.71 12.45 2.24
CA GLY A 100 17.91 12.97 3.37
C GLY A 100 17.03 11.97 4.12
N LEU A 101 16.83 10.74 3.61
CA LEU A 101 16.01 9.71 4.28
C LEU A 101 16.63 9.12 5.56
N MET A 102 17.96 9.17 5.68
CA MET A 102 18.67 8.70 6.86
C MET A 102 18.35 9.53 8.12
N ASN A 103 17.67 10.69 7.95
CA ASN A 103 17.32 11.61 9.04
C ASN A 103 15.81 11.62 9.35
N CYS A 104 14.98 10.77 8.74
CA CYS A 104 13.56 10.71 9.07
C CYS A 104 13.35 9.99 10.40
N GLU A 105 12.86 10.71 11.42
CA GLU A 105 12.63 10.19 12.77
C GLU A 105 11.16 9.87 13.05
N SER A 106 10.25 10.31 12.16
CA SER A 106 8.81 10.08 12.27
C SER A 106 8.18 9.55 10.98
N ILE A 107 6.98 8.95 11.10
CA ILE A 107 6.17 8.51 9.95
C ILE A 107 5.70 9.71 9.12
N GLU A 108 5.56 10.88 9.75
CA GLU A 108 5.22 12.14 9.10
C GLU A 108 6.38 12.63 8.24
N ASP A 109 7.61 12.64 8.75
CA ASP A 109 8.79 13.02 7.98
C ASP A 109 8.96 12.14 6.75
N PHE A 110 8.72 10.85 6.92
CA PHE A 110 8.77 9.89 5.83
C PHE A 110 7.75 10.18 4.74
N TYR A 111 6.48 10.33 5.10
CA TYR A 111 5.43 10.66 4.16
C TYR A 111 5.73 11.98 3.43
N ASN A 112 6.19 13.00 4.18
CA ASN A 112 6.58 14.29 3.64
C ASN A 112 7.74 14.18 2.66
N HIS A 113 8.74 13.37 2.96
CA HIS A 113 9.88 13.14 2.08
C HIS A 113 9.44 12.46 0.77
N LEU A 114 8.67 11.38 0.84
CA LEU A 114 8.19 10.70 -0.38
C LEU A 114 7.28 11.61 -1.21
N ALA A 115 6.41 12.40 -0.55
CA ALA A 115 5.52 13.33 -1.23
C ALA A 115 6.32 14.45 -1.93
N TYR A 116 7.38 14.94 -1.29
CA TYR A 116 8.32 15.88 -1.87
C TYR A 116 9.01 15.30 -3.11
N VAL A 117 9.62 14.11 -2.99
CA VAL A 117 10.36 13.47 -4.09
C VAL A 117 9.45 13.22 -5.29
N LEU A 118 8.25 12.68 -5.05
CA LEU A 118 7.27 12.47 -6.12
C LEU A 118 6.87 13.79 -6.79
N ALA A 119 6.51 14.81 -6.02
CA ALA A 119 6.08 16.10 -6.56
C ALA A 119 7.20 16.80 -7.35
N ASP A 120 8.43 16.78 -6.84
CA ASP A 120 9.59 17.35 -7.53
C ASP A 120 9.89 16.62 -8.85
N LYS A 121 9.83 15.28 -8.85
CA LYS A 121 10.00 14.48 -10.07
C LYS A 121 8.90 14.72 -11.10
N ILE A 122 7.65 14.92 -10.67
CA ILE A 122 6.56 15.30 -11.57
C ILE A 122 6.79 16.69 -12.17
N ILE A 123 7.25 17.65 -11.38
CA ILE A 123 7.62 18.99 -11.87
C ILE A 123 8.75 18.89 -12.89
N GLU A 124 9.79 18.09 -12.61
CA GLU A 124 10.89 17.82 -13.54
C GLU A 124 10.35 17.23 -14.86
N ARG A 125 9.42 16.26 -14.78
CA ARG A 125 8.80 15.68 -15.98
C ARG A 125 7.96 16.69 -16.75
N CYS A 126 7.20 17.55 -16.06
CA CYS A 126 6.43 18.60 -16.71
C CYS A 126 7.33 19.58 -17.47
N ARG A 127 8.53 19.91 -16.93
CA ARG A 127 9.53 20.75 -17.62
C ARG A 127 10.12 20.09 -18.87
N LYS A 128 10.33 18.76 -18.84
CA LYS A 128 10.75 17.97 -20.03
C LYS A 128 9.63 17.78 -21.05
N GLY A 129 8.39 17.93 -20.60
CA GLY A 129 7.17 17.63 -21.35
C GLY A 129 6.57 16.28 -20.92
N LEU A 130 5.28 16.29 -20.58
CA LEU A 130 4.55 15.06 -20.29
C LEU A 130 4.60 14.11 -21.48
N TYR A 131 4.71 12.80 -21.21
CA TYR A 131 4.62 11.80 -22.27
C TYR A 131 3.26 11.92 -22.97
N ARG A 132 3.29 11.85 -24.31
CA ARG A 132 2.10 11.96 -25.17
C ARG A 132 2.03 10.76 -26.09
N THR A 133 0.82 10.32 -26.38
CA THR A 133 0.57 9.26 -27.35
C THR A 133 -0.62 9.60 -28.24
N TYR A 134 -0.77 8.84 -29.32
CA TYR A 134 -1.90 8.95 -30.23
C TYR A 134 -3.05 8.09 -29.73
N VAL A 135 -4.09 8.73 -29.19
CA VAL A 135 -5.30 8.05 -28.71
C VAL A 135 -6.38 8.12 -29.79
N PRO A 136 -7.02 6.99 -30.17
CA PRO A 136 -8.11 7.01 -31.13
C PRO A 136 -9.33 7.72 -30.54
N LYS A 137 -9.90 8.67 -31.28
CA LYS A 137 -11.06 9.45 -30.87
C LYS A 137 -12.08 9.51 -31.98
N THR A 138 -13.35 9.33 -31.61
CA THR A 138 -14.49 9.49 -32.53
C THR A 138 -15.36 10.61 -32.02
N GLU A 139 -15.51 11.67 -32.82
CA GLU A 139 -16.23 12.88 -32.42
C GLU A 139 -17.12 13.40 -33.55
N GLN A 140 -18.22 14.08 -33.21
CA GLN A 140 -19.06 14.78 -34.17
C GLN A 140 -18.59 16.23 -34.34
N LEU A 141 -17.95 16.51 -35.47
CA LEU A 141 -17.29 17.79 -35.75
C LEU A 141 -18.04 18.55 -36.85
N ALA A 142 -17.94 19.88 -36.83
CA ALA A 142 -18.45 20.73 -37.92
C ALA A 142 -17.55 20.73 -39.17
N TYR A 143 -16.39 20.07 -39.09
CA TYR A 143 -15.37 19.98 -40.13
C TYR A 143 -14.80 18.57 -40.20
N VAL A 144 -14.12 18.24 -41.29
CA VAL A 144 -13.50 16.91 -41.47
C VAL A 144 -12.15 16.86 -40.75
N ARG A 145 -11.95 15.86 -39.89
CA ARG A 145 -10.66 15.56 -39.24
C ARG A 145 -10.40 14.06 -39.26
N GLY A 146 -9.30 13.61 -39.84
CA GLY A 146 -9.00 12.18 -39.97
C GLY A 146 -9.98 11.44 -40.88
N ARG A 147 -10.48 10.27 -40.44
CA ARG A 147 -11.35 9.39 -41.23
C ARG A 147 -12.83 9.69 -40.98
N LEU A 148 -13.54 10.03 -42.04
CA LEU A 148 -14.99 10.26 -42.03
C LEU A 148 -15.77 8.94 -41.93
N ASN A 149 -16.80 8.87 -41.08
CA ASN A 149 -17.74 7.76 -41.10
C ASN A 149 -18.86 7.99 -42.13
N VAL A 150 -18.59 7.62 -43.38
CA VAL A 150 -19.51 7.77 -44.51
C VAL A 150 -20.84 7.06 -44.28
N GLN A 151 -20.83 5.89 -43.63
CA GLN A 151 -22.05 5.12 -43.37
C GLN A 151 -23.03 5.86 -42.45
N GLN A 152 -22.53 6.58 -41.44
CA GLN A 152 -23.38 7.41 -40.59
C GLN A 152 -24.01 8.58 -41.34
N ILE A 153 -23.24 9.22 -42.24
CA ILE A 153 -23.72 10.37 -43.03
C ILE A 153 -24.85 9.94 -43.95
N ILE A 154 -24.72 8.81 -44.64
CA ILE A 154 -25.77 8.27 -45.51
C ILE A 154 -27.05 7.97 -44.73
N LYS A 155 -26.94 7.47 -43.48
CA LYS A 155 -28.10 7.17 -42.63
C LYS A 155 -28.80 8.41 -42.06
N LYS A 156 -28.08 9.53 -41.91
CA LYS A 156 -28.60 10.78 -41.30
C LYS A 156 -28.11 12.01 -42.06
N PRO A 157 -28.52 12.21 -43.33
CA PRO A 157 -27.99 13.27 -44.20
C PRO A 157 -28.33 14.69 -43.75
N TRP A 158 -29.35 14.86 -42.90
CA TRP A 158 -29.74 16.16 -42.32
C TRP A 158 -28.86 16.58 -41.14
N ASN A 159 -27.99 15.71 -40.61
CA ASN A 159 -27.10 16.09 -39.52
C ASN A 159 -25.89 16.85 -40.05
N VAL A 160 -25.80 18.14 -39.70
CA VAL A 160 -24.69 19.02 -40.13
C VAL A 160 -23.36 18.61 -39.49
N LYS A 161 -23.38 17.87 -38.37
CA LYS A 161 -22.16 17.38 -37.73
C LYS A 161 -21.70 16.06 -38.34
N LEU A 162 -20.43 16.03 -38.74
CA LEU A 162 -19.75 14.90 -39.35
C LEU A 162 -19.11 14.03 -38.27
N GLN A 163 -19.47 12.74 -38.23
CA GLN A 163 -18.76 11.81 -37.35
C GLN A 163 -17.39 11.48 -37.95
N CYS A 164 -16.34 11.85 -37.23
CA CYS A 164 -14.95 11.71 -37.63
C CYS A 164 -14.19 10.85 -36.62
N ALA A 165 -13.41 9.89 -37.11
CA ALA A 165 -12.46 9.09 -36.33
C ALA A 165 -11.03 9.53 -36.65
N TYR A 166 -10.30 10.00 -35.65
CA TYR A 166 -8.93 10.48 -35.80
C TYR A 166 -8.07 10.06 -34.60
N GLN A 167 -6.76 10.25 -34.72
CA GLN A 167 -5.84 10.03 -33.62
C GLN A 167 -5.46 11.38 -33.01
N GLU A 168 -5.75 11.55 -31.73
CA GLU A 168 -5.41 12.75 -30.96
C GLU A 168 -4.08 12.54 -30.25
N HIS A 169 -3.09 13.39 -30.54
CA HIS A 169 -1.80 13.38 -29.84
C HIS A 169 -1.93 14.14 -28.51
N THR A 170 -2.21 13.41 -27.43
CA THR A 170 -2.60 13.98 -26.13
C THR A 170 -1.68 13.52 -24.99
N ALA A 171 -1.54 14.38 -23.98
CA ALA A 171 -0.94 14.04 -22.68
C ALA A 171 -1.98 13.45 -21.71
N ASP A 172 -3.27 13.51 -22.05
CA ASP A 172 -4.35 12.96 -21.25
C ASP A 172 -4.44 11.44 -21.44
N ILE A 173 -3.47 10.74 -20.85
CA ILE A 173 -3.29 9.29 -20.91
C ILE A 173 -3.18 8.72 -19.50
N ILE A 174 -3.43 7.42 -19.36
CA ILE A 174 -3.43 6.72 -18.08
C ILE A 174 -2.14 7.00 -17.28
N ASP A 175 -0.97 6.94 -17.92
CA ASP A 175 0.31 7.20 -17.23
C ASP A 175 0.31 8.56 -16.51
N ASN A 176 -0.16 9.62 -17.17
CA ASN A 176 -0.20 10.95 -16.56
C ASN A 176 -1.37 11.10 -15.59
N GLN A 177 -2.50 10.46 -15.87
CA GLN A 177 -3.69 10.57 -15.01
C GLN A 177 -3.46 9.90 -13.65
N ILE A 178 -2.69 8.81 -13.58
CA ILE A 178 -2.26 8.19 -12.31
C ILE A 178 -1.46 9.19 -11.46
N LEU A 179 -0.49 9.89 -12.06
CA LEU A 179 0.30 10.90 -11.35
C LEU A 179 -0.61 12.01 -10.81
N PHE A 180 -1.53 12.50 -11.64
CA PHE A 180 -2.43 13.59 -11.28
C PHE A 180 -3.41 13.18 -10.18
N TRP A 181 -3.95 11.97 -10.26
CA TRP A 181 -4.81 11.38 -9.23
C TRP A 181 -4.06 11.20 -7.91
N THR A 182 -2.80 10.75 -7.96
CA THR A 182 -1.98 10.60 -6.76
C THR A 182 -1.69 11.95 -6.10
N LEU A 183 -1.35 12.98 -6.87
CA LEU A 183 -1.16 14.34 -6.35
C LEU A 183 -2.43 14.89 -5.70
N PHE A 184 -3.61 14.57 -6.25
CA PHE A 184 -4.87 14.90 -5.62
C PHE A 184 -4.98 14.27 -4.22
N HIS A 185 -4.70 12.97 -4.07
CA HIS A 185 -4.72 12.30 -2.77
C HIS A 185 -3.74 12.91 -1.76
N ILE A 186 -2.49 13.14 -2.18
CA ILE A 186 -1.45 13.70 -1.32
C ILE A 186 -1.84 15.10 -0.85
N GLY A 187 -2.30 15.96 -1.77
CA GLY A 187 -2.73 17.32 -1.47
C GLY A 187 -3.94 17.37 -0.52
N HIS A 188 -4.77 16.33 -0.52
CA HIS A 188 -5.92 16.18 0.36
C HIS A 188 -5.63 15.32 1.59
N SER A 189 -4.42 14.81 1.83
CA SER A 189 -4.15 13.98 3.02
C SER A 189 -4.20 14.78 4.34
N GLY A 190 -3.84 16.06 4.30
CA GLY A 190 -3.62 16.87 5.51
C GLY A 190 -2.39 16.45 6.32
N PHE A 191 -1.58 15.53 5.81
CA PHE A 191 -0.40 14.98 6.48
C PHE A 191 0.93 15.62 5.99
N CYS A 192 0.85 16.47 4.97
CA CYS A 192 1.99 17.25 4.50
C CYS A 192 2.23 18.49 5.36
N THR A 193 3.48 18.71 5.73
CA THR A 193 4.00 20.00 6.21
C THR A 193 3.71 21.11 5.19
N GLU A 194 3.67 22.36 5.66
CA GLU A 194 3.40 23.52 4.80
C GLU A 194 4.35 23.63 3.60
N LYS A 195 5.65 23.35 3.83
CA LYS A 195 6.69 23.37 2.79
C LYS A 195 6.41 22.35 1.70
N VAL A 196 6.11 21.11 2.06
CA VAL A 196 5.84 20.02 1.11
C VAL A 196 4.51 20.25 0.39
N SER A 197 3.49 20.71 1.12
CA SER A 197 2.17 21.05 0.56
C SER A 197 2.27 22.09 -0.56
N LEU A 198 3.15 23.09 -0.44
CA LEU A 198 3.39 24.07 -1.51
C LEU A 198 3.93 23.42 -2.79
N ILE A 199 4.81 22.43 -2.66
CA ILE A 199 5.45 21.76 -3.79
C ILE A 199 4.47 20.79 -4.46
N VAL A 200 3.70 20.04 -3.67
CA VAL A 200 2.60 19.19 -4.16
C VAL A 200 1.58 20.04 -4.92
N ARG A 201 1.19 21.20 -4.40
CA ARG A 201 0.30 22.14 -5.12
C ARG A 201 0.92 22.66 -6.42
N LYS A 202 2.22 22.99 -6.44
CA LYS A 202 2.92 23.36 -7.67
C LYS A 202 2.86 22.24 -8.71
N ALA A 203 3.14 21.00 -8.32
CA ALA A 203 3.07 19.85 -9.21
C ALA A 203 1.63 19.63 -9.73
N TYR A 204 0.64 19.74 -8.84
CA TYR A 204 -0.78 19.63 -9.21
C TYR A 204 -1.18 20.67 -10.26
N HIS A 205 -0.86 21.95 -10.03
CA HIS A 205 -1.15 23.02 -10.98
C HIS A 205 -0.37 22.87 -12.30
N ALA A 206 0.82 22.29 -12.27
CA ALA A 206 1.58 22.01 -13.48
C ALA A 206 0.90 20.95 -14.36
N MET A 207 0.10 20.04 -13.80
CA MET A 207 -0.65 19.04 -14.57
C MET A 207 -2.08 19.50 -14.92
N GLN A 208 -2.63 20.41 -14.12
CA GLN A 208 -3.99 20.92 -14.27
C GLN A 208 -4.21 21.52 -15.67
N GLY A 209 -5.26 21.07 -16.35
CA GLY A 209 -5.62 21.53 -17.69
C GLY A 209 -4.94 20.78 -18.84
N MET A 210 -3.90 19.97 -18.57
CA MET A 210 -3.30 19.06 -19.55
C MET A 210 -3.75 17.60 -19.40
N VAL A 211 -4.17 17.23 -18.19
CA VAL A 211 -4.51 15.85 -17.81
C VAL A 211 -5.84 15.89 -17.06
N SER A 212 -6.73 14.97 -17.38
CA SER A 212 -8.02 14.84 -16.70
C SER A 212 -7.85 14.12 -15.36
N LEU A 213 -8.60 14.57 -14.35
CA LEU A 213 -8.61 13.91 -13.05
C LEU A 213 -9.57 12.72 -13.10
N GLN A 214 -9.02 11.50 -13.07
CA GLN A 214 -9.79 10.26 -13.11
C GLN A 214 -9.41 9.38 -11.90
N PRO A 215 -10.36 8.62 -11.33
CA PRO A 215 -10.06 7.72 -10.24
C PRO A 215 -9.25 6.52 -10.72
N TYR A 216 -8.10 6.29 -10.09
CA TYR A 216 -7.23 5.14 -10.30
C TYR A 216 -6.88 4.46 -8.97
N ASN A 217 -6.57 3.17 -9.05
CA ASN A 217 -6.14 2.34 -7.94
C ASN A 217 -4.63 2.04 -8.05
N SER A 218 -4.07 1.48 -6.99
CA SER A 218 -2.66 1.05 -6.97
C SER A 218 -2.35 -0.05 -7.98
N GLU A 219 -3.33 -0.90 -8.32
CA GLU A 219 -3.21 -1.96 -9.34
C GLU A 219 -2.93 -1.38 -10.74
N ASP A 220 -3.42 -0.18 -11.05
CA ASP A 220 -3.21 0.49 -12.35
C ASP A 220 -1.75 0.93 -12.57
N CYS A 221 -0.95 0.94 -11.49
CA CYS A 221 0.48 1.21 -11.52
C CYS A 221 1.34 -0.03 -11.85
N ILE A 222 0.77 -1.25 -11.77
CA ILE A 222 1.48 -2.52 -11.90
C ILE A 222 1.53 -2.97 -13.37
N ASP A 223 2.57 -3.71 -13.76
CA ASP A 223 2.76 -4.31 -15.10
C ASP A 223 2.67 -3.34 -16.29
N ARG A 224 3.01 -2.07 -16.07
CA ARG A 224 3.05 -1.06 -17.12
C ARG A 224 4.29 -1.24 -18.01
N ILE A 225 4.11 -0.97 -19.30
CA ILE A 225 5.17 -1.08 -20.30
C ILE A 225 5.85 0.28 -20.45
N TYR A 226 7.16 0.30 -20.19
CA TYR A 226 8.00 1.48 -20.36
C TYR A 226 8.93 1.30 -21.56
N HIS A 227 9.22 2.43 -22.20
CA HIS A 227 10.15 2.56 -23.31
C HIS A 227 11.03 3.80 -23.09
N ARG A 228 12.06 4.01 -23.92
CA ARG A 228 13.04 5.10 -23.72
C ARG A 228 12.47 6.50 -23.50
N LEU A 229 11.24 6.79 -23.96
CA LEU A 229 10.62 8.13 -23.86
C LEU A 229 9.84 8.34 -22.54
N ASN A 230 9.58 7.28 -21.78
CA ASN A 230 8.81 7.31 -20.52
C ASN A 230 9.44 6.42 -19.43
N GLU A 231 10.73 6.09 -19.53
CA GLU A 231 11.43 5.23 -18.57
C GLU A 231 11.38 5.79 -17.14
N ASP A 232 11.41 7.12 -17.02
CA ASP A 232 11.27 7.85 -15.77
C ASP A 232 9.89 7.67 -15.10
N TYR A 233 8.85 7.27 -15.85
CA TYR A 233 7.54 6.96 -15.27
C TYR A 233 7.56 5.70 -14.42
N HIS A 234 8.51 4.78 -14.64
CA HIS A 234 8.61 3.57 -13.83
C HIS A 234 8.70 3.92 -12.34
N LEU A 235 9.63 4.79 -11.98
CA LEU A 235 9.81 5.27 -10.61
C LEU A 235 8.60 6.08 -10.13
N LEU A 236 8.05 6.97 -10.98
CA LEU A 236 6.88 7.77 -10.63
C LEU A 236 5.67 6.90 -10.28
N HIS A 237 5.40 5.86 -11.07
CA HIS A 237 4.29 4.94 -10.80
C HIS A 237 4.53 4.06 -9.57
N GLN A 238 5.77 3.72 -9.23
CA GLN A 238 6.07 3.03 -7.96
C GLN A 238 5.71 3.91 -6.75
N PHE A 239 6.03 5.19 -6.78
CA PHE A 239 5.59 6.13 -5.75
C PHE A 239 4.07 6.26 -5.72
N CYS A 240 3.43 6.37 -6.89
CA CYS A 240 1.98 6.45 -6.98
C CYS A 240 1.30 5.21 -6.40
N ARG A 241 1.82 4.02 -6.71
CA ARG A 241 1.36 2.76 -6.13
C ARG A 241 1.39 2.81 -4.61
N PHE A 242 2.51 3.24 -4.01
CA PHE A 242 2.61 3.38 -2.55
C PHE A 242 1.55 4.32 -1.97
N PHE A 243 1.37 5.51 -2.53
CA PHE A 243 0.38 6.45 -1.99
C PHE A 243 -1.05 5.92 -2.16
N LEU A 244 -1.38 5.33 -3.32
CA LEU A 244 -2.70 4.79 -3.59
C LEU A 244 -3.02 3.54 -2.75
N ASP A 245 -2.05 2.67 -2.49
CA ASP A 245 -2.21 1.49 -1.62
C ASP A 245 -2.52 1.88 -0.17
N ASN A 246 -1.96 2.99 0.30
CA ASN A 246 -2.02 3.40 1.71
C ASN A 246 -2.97 4.59 1.95
N THR A 247 -3.66 5.08 0.93
CA THR A 247 -4.71 6.12 1.07
C THR A 247 -6.07 5.49 0.82
N SER A 248 -6.93 5.47 1.85
CA SER A 248 -8.30 5.00 1.65
C SER A 248 -9.18 6.14 1.11
N PRO A 249 -9.84 6.00 -0.04
CA PRO A 249 -10.80 6.98 -0.51
C PRO A 249 -11.94 7.06 0.50
N ASN A 250 -12.05 8.21 1.15
CA ASN A 250 -13.12 8.45 2.09
C ASN A 250 -14.36 8.90 1.29
N HIS A 251 -15.38 8.03 1.19
CA HIS A 251 -16.65 8.37 0.54
C HIS A 251 -17.49 9.32 1.42
N GLU A 252 -17.02 10.54 1.66
CA GLU A 252 -17.83 11.56 2.31
C GLU A 252 -17.80 12.89 1.56
N LYS A 253 -18.97 13.28 1.06
CA LYS A 253 -19.26 14.64 0.60
C LYS A 253 -19.38 15.54 1.84
N GLY A 254 -18.24 16.00 2.36
CA GLY A 254 -18.15 16.94 3.48
C GLY A 254 -17.22 18.12 3.17
N LYS A 255 -17.33 19.22 3.92
CA LYS A 255 -16.54 20.45 3.74
C LYS A 255 -15.05 20.31 4.09
N ASN A 256 -14.65 19.24 4.79
CA ASN A 256 -13.26 18.92 5.11
C ASN A 256 -12.93 17.55 4.53
N THR A 257 -12.19 17.57 3.42
CA THR A 257 -11.88 16.41 2.57
C THR A 257 -10.49 15.86 2.86
N THR A 258 -10.11 15.74 4.15
CA THR A 258 -8.82 15.16 4.49
C THR A 258 -8.86 13.64 4.42
N LEU A 259 -7.89 13.03 3.71
CA LEU A 259 -7.83 11.60 3.47
C LEU A 259 -6.90 10.89 4.46
N PRO A 260 -7.31 9.76 5.05
CA PRO A 260 -6.45 8.99 5.93
C PRO A 260 -5.32 8.33 5.16
N PHE A 261 -4.13 8.33 5.76
CA PHE A 261 -2.97 7.61 5.30
C PHE A 261 -2.65 6.49 6.31
N LEU A 262 -2.81 5.24 5.91
CA LEU A 262 -2.65 4.10 6.81
C LEU A 262 -1.91 2.96 6.10
N ILE A 263 -0.81 2.53 6.72
CA ILE A 263 -0.03 1.38 6.30
C ILE A 263 -0.44 0.18 7.15
N ASN A 264 -0.85 -0.91 6.50
CA ASN A 264 -1.05 -2.20 7.18
C ASN A 264 0.30 -2.89 7.35
N MET A 265 0.78 -3.00 8.59
CA MET A 265 2.11 -3.53 8.89
C MET A 265 2.23 -5.03 8.64
N ALA A 266 1.16 -5.80 8.86
CA ALA A 266 1.16 -7.23 8.56
C ALA A 266 1.27 -7.49 7.05
N ASN A 267 0.48 -6.79 6.24
CA ASN A 267 0.55 -6.90 4.79
C ASN A 267 1.91 -6.39 4.25
N LEU A 268 2.42 -5.28 4.80
CA LEU A 268 3.73 -4.77 4.42
C LEU A 268 4.84 -5.80 4.71
N TYR A 269 4.81 -6.44 5.88
CA TYR A 269 5.77 -7.48 6.23
C TYR A 269 5.67 -8.70 5.30
N GLU A 270 4.45 -9.16 4.99
CA GLU A 270 4.20 -10.24 4.03
C GLU A 270 4.83 -9.94 2.66
N MET A 271 4.50 -8.77 2.10
CA MET A 271 5.01 -8.34 0.79
C MET A 271 6.52 -8.16 0.81
N PHE A 272 7.07 -7.61 1.89
CA PHE A 272 8.52 -7.47 2.07
C PHE A 272 9.23 -8.83 2.00
N VAL A 273 8.78 -9.82 2.79
CA VAL A 273 9.36 -11.17 2.80
C VAL A 273 9.23 -11.80 1.41
N ALA A 274 8.08 -11.60 0.75
CA ALA A 274 7.84 -12.10 -0.60
C ALA A 274 8.85 -11.54 -1.61
N GLU A 275 8.99 -10.21 -1.68
CA GLU A 275 9.88 -9.54 -2.64
C GLU A 275 11.37 -9.83 -2.34
N TRP A 276 11.75 -9.91 -1.06
CA TRP A 276 13.11 -10.31 -0.70
C TRP A 276 13.41 -11.75 -1.15
N LEU A 277 12.48 -12.69 -0.94
CA LEU A 277 12.63 -14.07 -1.39
C LEU A 277 12.67 -14.18 -2.92
N LYS A 278 11.81 -13.47 -3.65
CA LYS A 278 11.84 -13.47 -5.13
C LYS A 278 13.22 -13.10 -5.68
N LYS A 279 13.94 -12.18 -5.02
CA LYS A 279 15.28 -11.73 -5.44
C LYS A 279 16.40 -12.69 -5.03
N ASN A 280 16.24 -13.45 -3.94
CA ASN A 280 17.32 -14.21 -3.30
C ASN A 280 17.14 -15.73 -3.31
N LEU A 281 16.02 -16.24 -3.83
CA LEU A 281 15.78 -17.68 -3.90
C LEU A 281 16.76 -18.38 -4.87
N PRO A 282 17.22 -19.59 -4.54
CA PRO A 282 17.95 -20.44 -5.48
C PRO A 282 17.14 -20.75 -6.75
N GLN A 283 17.80 -20.91 -7.90
CA GLN A 283 17.16 -21.13 -9.21
C GLN A 283 16.23 -22.36 -9.27
N ASN A 284 16.45 -23.35 -8.41
CA ASN A 284 15.62 -24.55 -8.32
C ASN A 284 14.30 -24.34 -7.57
N PHE A 285 14.04 -23.14 -7.04
CA PHE A 285 12.77 -22.78 -6.42
C PHE A 285 12.07 -21.62 -7.14
N THR A 286 10.75 -21.70 -7.19
CA THR A 286 9.87 -20.62 -7.66
C THR A 286 8.89 -20.27 -6.54
N LEU A 287 8.76 -18.98 -6.24
CA LEU A 287 7.82 -18.48 -5.23
C LEU A 287 6.50 -18.07 -5.89
N LYS A 288 5.39 -18.55 -5.33
CA LYS A 288 4.05 -18.00 -5.57
C LYS A 288 3.54 -17.33 -4.31
N THR A 289 3.00 -16.13 -4.46
CA THR A 289 2.39 -15.34 -3.39
C THR A 289 0.88 -15.46 -3.46
N GLN A 290 0.20 -15.43 -2.31
CA GLN A 290 -1.25 -15.19 -2.25
C GLN A 290 -2.11 -16.20 -3.03
N GLU A 291 -1.63 -17.45 -3.12
CA GLU A 291 -2.30 -18.50 -3.87
C GLU A 291 -3.61 -18.95 -3.21
N ARG A 292 -4.66 -19.09 -4.00
CA ARG A 292 -5.98 -19.56 -3.56
C ARG A 292 -6.01 -21.09 -3.51
N ILE A 293 -6.20 -21.64 -2.31
CA ILE A 293 -6.40 -23.07 -2.06
C ILE A 293 -7.88 -23.33 -1.85
N ASN A 294 -8.52 -24.06 -2.78
CA ASN A 294 -9.94 -24.42 -2.63
C ASN A 294 -10.08 -25.71 -1.81
N ILE A 295 -10.88 -25.66 -0.74
CA ILE A 295 -11.25 -26.84 0.07
C ILE A 295 -12.66 -27.34 -0.30
N GLY A 296 -13.35 -26.64 -1.20
CA GLY A 296 -14.62 -27.04 -1.78
C GLY A 296 -15.12 -26.01 -2.79
N GLU A 297 -16.38 -26.08 -3.20
CA GLU A 297 -16.94 -25.18 -4.23
C GLU A 297 -16.97 -23.70 -3.81
N LYS A 298 -17.08 -23.42 -2.50
CA LYS A 298 -17.22 -22.04 -1.97
C LYS A 298 -16.25 -21.68 -0.85
N ILE A 299 -15.43 -22.63 -0.39
CA ILE A 299 -14.47 -22.40 0.70
C ILE A 299 -13.08 -22.40 0.11
N TYR A 300 -12.37 -21.31 0.31
CA TYR A 300 -10.98 -21.18 -0.07
C TYR A 300 -10.16 -20.50 1.00
N PHE A 301 -8.88 -20.83 1.02
CA PHE A 301 -7.87 -20.17 1.82
C PHE A 301 -6.91 -19.43 0.92
N LYS A 302 -6.31 -18.38 1.44
CA LYS A 302 -5.26 -17.61 0.78
C LYS A 302 -4.00 -17.79 1.62
N THR A 303 -2.98 -18.39 1.02
CA THR A 303 -1.67 -18.55 1.66
C THR A 303 -0.78 -17.39 1.31
N ASP A 304 -0.01 -16.91 2.27
CA ASP A 304 0.95 -15.83 2.04
C ASP A 304 1.96 -16.23 0.96
N LEU A 305 2.71 -17.33 1.18
CA LEU A 305 3.83 -17.72 0.32
C LEU A 305 3.91 -19.25 0.16
N ILE A 306 4.14 -19.72 -1.06
CA ILE A 306 4.43 -21.14 -1.36
C ILE A 306 5.67 -21.22 -2.24
N LEU A 307 6.66 -22.00 -1.79
CA LEU A 307 7.84 -22.35 -2.58
C LEU A 307 7.62 -23.67 -3.30
N TYR A 308 7.73 -23.62 -4.62
CA TYR A 308 7.66 -24.77 -5.50
C TYR A 308 9.06 -25.14 -5.99
N ASN A 309 9.32 -26.43 -6.18
CA ASN A 309 10.45 -26.84 -7.00
C ASN A 309 10.19 -26.43 -8.47
N THR A 310 11.14 -25.72 -9.08
CA THR A 310 11.01 -25.18 -10.43
C THR A 310 10.83 -26.28 -11.50
N THR A 311 11.36 -27.49 -11.25
CA THR A 311 11.38 -28.58 -12.24
C THR A 311 10.03 -29.29 -12.38
N ASP A 312 9.39 -29.62 -11.26
CA ASP A 312 8.18 -30.45 -11.20
C ASP A 312 6.96 -29.69 -10.67
N LEU A 313 7.13 -28.42 -10.29
CA LEU A 313 6.11 -27.58 -9.65
C LEU A 313 5.47 -28.24 -8.42
N THR A 314 6.25 -29.05 -7.68
CA THR A 314 5.82 -29.63 -6.41
C THR A 314 6.01 -28.62 -5.26
N PRO A 315 5.00 -28.42 -4.39
CA PRO A 315 5.16 -27.54 -3.24
C PRO A 315 6.12 -28.15 -2.22
N LYS A 316 7.11 -27.37 -1.79
CA LYS A 316 8.13 -27.81 -0.82
C LYS A 316 7.97 -27.12 0.52
N TYR A 317 7.66 -25.82 0.51
CA TYR A 317 7.48 -25.03 1.73
C TYR A 317 6.25 -24.14 1.58
N ILE A 318 5.40 -24.13 2.61
CA ILE A 318 4.39 -23.08 2.80
C ILE A 318 4.88 -22.15 3.89
N LEU A 319 5.07 -20.88 3.57
CA LEU A 319 5.45 -19.86 4.54
C LEU A 319 4.24 -18.98 4.83
N ASP A 320 3.98 -18.76 6.11
CA ASP A 320 2.92 -17.88 6.61
C ASP A 320 3.56 -16.84 7.51
N THR A 321 3.41 -15.58 7.13
CA THR A 321 4.06 -14.45 7.79
C THR A 321 3.17 -13.91 8.89
N LYS A 322 3.76 -13.65 10.06
CA LYS A 322 3.02 -13.19 11.23
C LYS A 322 3.73 -12.00 11.86
N TYR A 323 3.19 -10.80 11.62
CA TYR A 323 3.70 -9.56 12.20
C TYR A 323 3.29 -9.38 13.68
N LYS A 324 3.85 -10.22 14.55
CA LYS A 324 3.60 -10.22 16.01
C LYS A 324 4.81 -10.77 16.76
N ASN A 325 4.90 -10.43 18.05
CA ASN A 325 6.00 -10.85 18.92
C ASN A 325 5.45 -11.68 20.10
N PRO A 326 4.80 -12.84 19.85
CA PRO A 326 4.27 -13.67 20.92
C PRO A 326 5.41 -14.44 21.61
N GLU A 327 5.19 -14.94 22.83
CA GLU A 327 6.14 -15.89 23.45
C GLU A 327 6.14 -17.25 22.73
N TYR A 328 4.99 -17.67 22.20
CA TYR A 328 4.77 -18.95 21.54
C TYR A 328 3.97 -18.78 20.24
N SER A 329 4.18 -19.66 19.27
CA SER A 329 3.29 -19.77 18.11
C SER A 329 1.88 -20.18 18.56
N SER A 330 0.86 -19.43 18.16
CA SER A 330 -0.49 -19.70 18.66
C SER A 330 -1.05 -20.99 18.04
N PRO A 331 -1.84 -21.80 18.78
CA PRO A 331 -2.46 -23.00 18.23
C PRO A 331 -3.29 -22.72 16.97
N LYS A 332 -3.88 -21.52 16.87
CA LYS A 332 -4.64 -21.07 15.71
C LYS A 332 -3.75 -20.91 14.47
N ASP A 333 -2.57 -20.31 14.61
CA ASP A 333 -1.65 -20.16 13.48
C ASP A 333 -1.11 -21.51 13.03
N ILE A 334 -0.76 -22.39 13.99
CA ILE A 334 -0.28 -23.75 13.71
C ILE A 334 -1.35 -24.54 12.95
N ALA A 335 -2.60 -24.50 13.42
CA ALA A 335 -3.71 -25.18 12.74
C ALA A 335 -3.94 -24.62 11.32
N GLN A 336 -3.81 -23.31 11.14
CA GLN A 336 -3.94 -22.66 9.83
C GLN A 336 -2.89 -23.18 8.85
N VAL A 337 -1.60 -23.14 9.21
CA VAL A 337 -0.53 -23.56 8.30
C VAL A 337 -0.52 -25.07 8.02
N VAL A 338 -0.90 -25.88 9.01
CA VAL A 338 -1.10 -27.32 8.81
C VAL A 338 -2.24 -27.57 7.83
N THR A 339 -3.34 -26.84 7.94
CA THR A 339 -4.46 -26.96 7.00
C THR A 339 -4.01 -26.65 5.57
N TYR A 340 -3.16 -25.64 5.40
CA TYR A 340 -2.58 -25.29 4.11
C TYR A 340 -1.68 -26.40 3.56
N ALA A 341 -0.81 -26.95 4.41
CA ALA A 341 0.11 -28.02 4.04
C ALA A 341 -0.62 -29.30 3.65
N VAL A 342 -1.64 -29.72 4.42
CA VAL A 342 -2.49 -30.87 4.07
C VAL A 342 -3.20 -30.65 2.73
N SER A 343 -3.75 -29.44 2.51
CA SER A 343 -4.52 -29.15 1.29
C SER A 343 -3.68 -29.11 0.01
N LYS A 344 -2.37 -28.86 0.15
CA LYS A 344 -1.42 -28.77 -0.98
C LYS A 344 -0.47 -29.96 -1.06
N ASP A 345 -0.62 -30.97 -0.20
CA ASP A 345 0.33 -32.07 -0.05
C ASP A 345 1.78 -31.57 0.11
N CYS A 346 1.93 -30.48 0.88
CA CYS A 346 3.23 -29.88 1.15
C CYS A 346 3.86 -30.56 2.38
N PRO A 347 5.10 -31.07 2.29
CA PRO A 347 5.74 -31.79 3.39
C PRO A 347 6.13 -30.86 4.55
N GLU A 348 6.25 -29.56 4.29
CA GLU A 348 6.79 -28.62 5.26
C GLU A 348 6.09 -27.27 5.26
N THR A 349 5.92 -26.71 6.45
CA THR A 349 5.41 -25.35 6.63
C THR A 349 6.15 -24.58 7.71
N VAL A 350 6.26 -23.27 7.52
CA VAL A 350 7.04 -22.37 8.36
C VAL A 350 6.23 -21.13 8.70
N LEU A 351 6.11 -20.85 10.00
CA LEU A 351 5.63 -19.56 10.50
C LEU A 351 6.81 -18.58 10.55
N VAL A 352 6.70 -17.45 9.86
CA VAL A 352 7.76 -16.45 9.74
C VAL A 352 7.43 -15.22 10.60
N TYR A 353 8.31 -14.89 11.54
CA TYR A 353 8.13 -13.78 12.48
C TYR A 353 9.21 -12.69 12.33
N PRO A 354 8.88 -11.41 12.60
CA PRO A 354 9.83 -10.29 12.51
C PRO A 354 10.85 -10.24 13.65
N THR A 355 10.63 -11.00 14.72
CA THR A 355 11.52 -11.10 15.89
C THR A 355 11.75 -12.55 16.26
N GLU A 356 12.86 -12.82 16.96
CA GLU A 356 13.14 -14.16 17.47
C GLU A 356 12.18 -14.50 18.60
N LEU A 357 11.58 -15.69 18.54
CA LEU A 357 10.68 -16.16 19.59
C LEU A 357 11.50 -16.88 20.66
N ASN A 358 11.13 -16.69 21.93
CA ASN A 358 11.77 -17.38 23.06
C ASN A 358 11.70 -18.91 22.93
N HIS A 359 10.65 -19.42 22.28
CA HIS A 359 10.43 -20.84 22.06
C HIS A 359 10.42 -21.17 20.57
N SER A 360 11.46 -21.87 20.12
CA SER A 360 11.50 -22.43 18.78
C SER A 360 10.52 -23.59 18.62
N LEU A 361 9.90 -23.67 17.45
CA LEU A 361 9.02 -24.74 17.03
C LEU A 361 9.73 -25.46 15.88
N ASP A 362 9.99 -26.76 16.07
CA ASP A 362 10.39 -27.69 15.01
C ASP A 362 9.85 -29.07 15.39
N LYS A 363 8.67 -29.40 14.86
CA LYS A 363 7.93 -30.62 15.20
C LYS A 363 7.27 -31.21 13.98
N TYR A 364 7.06 -32.52 14.00
CA TYR A 364 6.26 -33.22 13.00
C TYR A 364 4.82 -33.40 13.51
N LEU A 365 3.86 -33.04 12.67
CA LEU A 365 2.44 -33.36 12.86
C LEU A 365 2.02 -34.30 11.72
N GLY A 366 1.96 -35.60 12.02
CA GLY A 366 1.85 -36.62 10.99
C GLY A 366 3.07 -36.64 10.08
N LYS A 367 2.89 -36.40 8.78
CA LYS A 367 3.97 -36.32 7.79
C LYS A 367 4.50 -34.90 7.56
N ILE A 368 3.89 -33.90 8.18
CA ILE A 368 4.18 -32.48 7.92
C ILE A 368 5.13 -31.96 8.98
N ARG A 369 6.28 -31.42 8.58
CA ARG A 369 7.19 -30.68 9.47
C ARG A 369 6.66 -29.25 9.63
N VAL A 370 6.50 -28.80 10.87
CA VAL A 370 6.05 -27.45 11.23
C VAL A 370 7.18 -26.76 11.96
N ARG A 371 7.64 -25.63 11.40
CA ARG A 371 8.69 -24.80 11.99
C ARG A 371 8.20 -23.39 12.28
N ASN A 372 8.87 -22.70 13.21
CA ASN A 372 8.89 -21.24 13.23
C ASN A 372 10.30 -20.75 12.90
N LEU A 373 10.39 -19.70 12.09
CA LEU A 373 11.64 -19.05 11.72
C LEU A 373 11.48 -17.53 11.86
N THR A 374 12.61 -16.86 11.95
CA THR A 374 12.66 -15.41 12.10
C THR A 374 13.32 -14.79 10.89
N PHE A 375 12.63 -13.80 10.31
CA PHE A 375 13.23 -12.83 9.42
C PHE A 375 13.25 -11.50 10.19
N SER A 376 14.37 -11.24 10.86
CA SER A 376 14.54 -10.11 11.76
C SER A 376 14.45 -8.77 11.02
N LEU A 377 13.72 -7.82 11.60
CA LEU A 377 13.70 -6.43 11.13
C LEU A 377 14.77 -5.56 11.81
N ASP A 378 15.34 -6.00 12.93
CA ASP A 378 16.30 -5.21 13.73
C ASP A 378 17.75 -5.32 13.21
N ASP A 379 18.03 -6.40 12.49
CA ASP A 379 19.30 -6.65 11.81
C ASP A 379 19.35 -5.92 10.45
N LYS A 380 20.54 -5.83 9.85
CA LYS A 380 20.66 -5.47 8.43
C LYS A 380 19.87 -6.46 7.59
N ILE A 381 19.00 -5.97 6.71
CA ILE A 381 18.05 -6.79 5.93
C ILE A 381 18.74 -7.95 5.20
N GLU A 382 19.88 -7.70 4.55
CA GLU A 382 20.62 -8.76 3.84
C GLU A 382 21.15 -9.84 4.78
N ASP A 383 21.71 -9.46 5.93
CA ASP A 383 22.24 -10.41 6.90
C ASP A 383 21.09 -11.23 7.52
N ALA A 384 19.99 -10.57 7.86
CA ALA A 384 18.78 -11.21 8.39
C ALA A 384 18.17 -12.19 7.39
N GLY A 385 18.04 -11.77 6.14
CA GLY A 385 17.49 -12.57 5.05
C GLY A 385 18.37 -13.79 4.74
N ASN A 386 19.69 -13.63 4.68
CA ASN A 386 20.61 -14.74 4.45
C ASN A 386 20.59 -15.77 5.59
N LYS A 387 20.54 -15.31 6.86
CA LYS A 387 20.32 -16.19 8.01
C LYS A 387 19.00 -16.95 7.91
N PHE A 388 17.92 -16.23 7.56
CA PHE A 388 16.60 -16.83 7.36
C PHE A 388 16.61 -17.90 6.26
N LEU A 389 17.19 -17.59 5.10
CA LEU A 389 17.27 -18.51 3.95
C LEU A 389 18.09 -19.77 4.27
N THR A 390 19.20 -19.61 5.00
CA THR A 390 20.02 -20.73 5.45
C THR A 390 19.24 -21.66 6.40
N LYS A 391 18.51 -21.09 7.36
CA LYS A 391 17.64 -21.85 8.27
C LYS A 391 16.44 -22.46 7.53
N LEU A 392 15.95 -21.82 6.47
CA LEU A 392 14.82 -22.34 5.70
C LEU A 392 15.20 -23.63 4.95
N PHE A 393 16.43 -23.74 4.45
CA PHE A 393 16.88 -24.92 3.70
C PHE A 393 17.69 -25.95 4.53
N SER A 394 17.81 -25.74 5.85
CA SER A 394 18.32 -26.73 6.81
C SER A 394 17.21 -27.65 7.35
#